data_AF-A0A7C5H030-F1
#
_entry.id   AF-A0A7C5H030-F1
#
_cell.length_a   1.000
_cell.length_b   1.000
_cell.length_c   1.000
_cell.angle_alpha   90.00
_cell.angle_beta   90.00
_cell.angle_gamma   90.00
#
_symmetry.space_group_name_H-M   'P 1'
#
loop_
_entity.id
_entity.type
_entity.pdbx_description
1 polymer ?
#
loop_
_entity_poly.entity_id
_entity_poly.type
_entity_poly.pdbx_seq_one_letter_code
_entity_poly.pdbx_strand_id
1 'polypeptide(L)'
;MMREILLYIEKGKMTLSQIAREMGLEREELHSRVHMLERSGYIKEASLAGGECDEKCASCPVSSYCHDDSTNPRYLTLTEKGRRYLGSSGMRAEE
;
A
#
# COMPACT_ATOMS: atom_id res chain seq x y z
N MET A 1 -0.94 13.23 -10.17
CA MET A 1 -0.75 11.77 -10.28
C MET A 1 0.17 11.18 -9.22
N MET A 2 1.48 11.53 -9.16
CA MET A 2 2.39 10.97 -8.14
C MET A 2 1.91 11.23 -6.69
N ARG A 3 1.50 12.48 -6.41
CA ARG A 3 0.97 12.89 -5.10
C ARG A 3 -0.28 12.11 -4.69
N GLU A 4 -1.18 11.82 -5.63
CA GLU A 4 -2.42 11.08 -5.35
C GLU A 4 -2.14 9.65 -4.93
N ILE A 5 -1.25 8.94 -5.64
CA ILE A 5 -0.82 7.59 -5.26
C ILE A 5 -0.23 7.61 -3.83
N LEU A 6 0.63 8.59 -3.53
CA LEU A 6 1.23 8.73 -2.19
C LEU A 6 0.17 9.04 -1.12
N LEU A 7 -0.86 9.85 -1.42
CA LEU A 7 -1.97 10.14 -0.50
C LEU A 7 -2.82 8.89 -0.23
N TYR A 8 -3.10 8.07 -1.24
CA TYR A 8 -3.83 6.82 -1.04
C TYR A 8 -3.04 5.82 -0.20
N ILE A 9 -1.72 5.74 -0.44
CA ILE A 9 -0.81 4.93 0.38
C ILE A 9 -0.73 5.46 1.81
N GLU A 10 -0.67 6.78 2.02
CA GLU A 10 -0.68 7.41 3.35
C GLU A 10 -1.93 7.07 4.15
N LYS A 11 -3.10 7.15 3.50
CA LYS A 11 -4.39 6.87 4.14
C LYS A 11 -4.49 5.42 4.59
N GLY A 12 -3.72 4.49 4.02
CA GLY A 12 -3.62 3.08 4.45
C GLY A 12 -4.91 2.28 4.35
N LYS A 13 -5.96 2.81 3.70
CA LYS A 13 -7.30 2.23 3.63
C LYS A 13 -7.59 1.49 2.33
N MET A 14 -6.66 1.49 1.38
CA MET A 14 -6.87 0.98 0.03
C MET A 14 -5.70 0.11 -0.42
N THR A 15 -6.04 -1.04 -1.00
CA THR A 15 -5.10 -1.90 -1.72
C THR A 15 -4.69 -1.28 -3.06
N LEU A 16 -3.57 -1.71 -3.64
CA LEU A 16 -3.15 -1.25 -4.97
C LEU A 16 -4.26 -1.44 -6.02
N SER A 17 -4.98 -2.56 -5.98
CA SER A 17 -6.11 -2.81 -6.89
C SER A 17 -7.24 -1.80 -6.72
N GLN A 18 -7.53 -1.36 -5.49
CA GLN A 18 -8.52 -0.32 -5.23
C GLN A 18 -8.03 1.04 -5.69
N ILE A 19 -6.75 1.36 -5.48
CA ILE A 19 -6.13 2.61 -5.95
C ILE A 19 -6.18 2.68 -7.48
N ALA A 20 -5.88 1.58 -8.18
CA ALA A 20 -5.93 1.50 -9.63
C ALA A 20 -7.35 1.80 -10.14
N ARG A 21 -8.35 1.18 -9.50
CA ARG A 21 -9.76 1.36 -9.86
C ARG A 21 -10.24 2.80 -9.61
N GLU A 22 -9.86 3.39 -8.48
CA GLU A 22 -10.22 4.77 -8.13
C GLU A 22 -9.57 5.78 -9.08
N MET A 23 -8.35 5.50 -9.54
CA MET A 23 -7.64 6.36 -10.48
C MET A 23 -7.98 6.09 -11.95
N GLY A 24 -8.83 5.08 -12.25
CA GLY A 24 -9.12 4.65 -13.61
C GLY A 24 -7.90 4.11 -14.36
N LEU A 25 -6.89 3.57 -13.64
CA LEU A 25 -5.67 3.02 -14.20
C LEU A 25 -5.75 1.50 -14.34
N GLU A 26 -5.09 0.97 -15.35
CA GLU A 26 -4.84 -0.47 -15.43
C GLU A 26 -3.85 -0.90 -14.34
N ARG A 27 -3.98 -2.14 -13.88
CA ARG A 27 -3.15 -2.69 -12.79
C ARG A 27 -1.65 -2.62 -13.12
N GLU A 28 -1.29 -2.93 -14.37
CA GLU A 28 0.10 -2.90 -14.82
C GLU A 28 0.68 -1.47 -14.83
N GLU A 29 -0.14 -0.49 -15.23
CA GLU A 29 0.26 0.90 -15.20
C GLU A 29 0.49 1.37 -13.77
N LEU A 30 -0.44 1.11 -12.84
CA LEU A 30 -0.23 1.45 -11.44
C LEU A 30 1.01 0.77 -10.86
N HIS A 31 1.22 -0.52 -11.16
CA HIS A 31 2.37 -1.27 -10.67
C HIS A 31 3.70 -0.66 -11.14
N SER A 32 3.79 -0.25 -12.41
CA SER A 32 4.97 0.44 -12.94
C SER A 32 5.25 1.76 -12.21
N ARG A 33 4.20 2.53 -11.89
CA ARG A 33 4.32 3.81 -11.16
C ARG A 33 4.72 3.61 -9.71
N VAL A 34 4.16 2.60 -9.04
CA VAL A 34 4.52 2.21 -7.68
C VAL A 34 5.98 1.76 -7.61
N HIS A 35 6.42 0.91 -8.54
CA HIS A 35 7.81 0.48 -8.61
C HIS A 35 8.78 1.66 -8.84
N MET A 36 8.38 2.64 -9.67
CA MET A 36 9.17 3.87 -9.82
C MET A 36 9.24 4.69 -8.51
N LEU A 37 8.13 4.81 -7.78
CA LEU A 37 8.06 5.51 -6.49
C LEU A 37 8.93 4.84 -5.42
N GLU A 38 8.94 3.51 -5.41
CA GLU A 38 9.77 2.70 -4.52
C GLU A 38 11.25 2.88 -4.83
N ARG A 39 11.66 2.71 -6.10
CA ARG A 39 13.05 2.93 -6.54
C ARG A 39 13.53 4.36 -6.29
N SER A 40 12.61 5.33 -6.34
CA SER A 40 12.89 6.74 -6.04
C SER A 40 12.93 7.04 -4.54
N GLY A 41 12.61 6.05 -3.70
CA GLY A 41 12.67 6.13 -2.24
C GLY A 41 11.53 6.92 -1.60
N TYR A 42 10.38 7.06 -2.27
CA TYR A 42 9.19 7.72 -1.70
C TYR A 42 8.32 6.74 -0.89
N ILE A 43 8.33 5.47 -1.27
CA ILE A 43 7.62 4.39 -0.58
C ILE A 43 8.57 3.22 -0.35
N LYS A 44 8.23 2.36 0.60
CA LYS A 44 8.92 1.10 0.87
C LYS A 44 7.90 0.01 1.14
N GLU A 45 8.22 -1.22 0.78
CA GLU A 45 7.50 -2.39 1.27
C GLU A 45 7.67 -2.50 2.78
N ALA A 46 6.56 -2.42 3.49
CA ALA A 46 6.41 -2.88 4.86
C ALA A 46 5.97 -4.33 4.77
N SER A 47 6.91 -5.26 4.93
CA SER A 47 6.53 -6.62 5.29
C SER A 47 5.86 -6.53 6.65
N LEU A 48 4.58 -6.91 6.73
CA LEU A 48 4.08 -7.44 8.00
C LEU A 48 4.89 -8.72 8.20
N ALA A 49 6.01 -8.61 8.93
CA ALA A 49 6.68 -9.78 9.44
C ALA A 49 5.63 -10.55 10.23
N GLY A 50 5.18 -11.68 9.68
CA GLY A 50 4.25 -12.62 10.27
C GLY A 50 3.13 -11.95 11.05
N GLY A 51 2.00 -11.69 10.40
CA GLY A 51 0.76 -11.99 11.10
C GLY A 51 0.80 -13.49 11.39
N GLU A 52 1.41 -13.89 12.52
CA GLU A 52 1.11 -15.18 13.13
C GLU A 52 -0.41 -15.21 13.18
N CYS A 53 -1.02 -15.96 12.26
CA CYS A 53 -2.42 -16.32 12.41
C CYS A 53 -2.46 -17.04 13.74
N ASP A 54 -3.04 -16.36 14.74
CA ASP A 54 -3.29 -16.90 16.07
C ASP A 54 -3.68 -18.36 15.88
N GLU A 55 -2.92 -19.27 16.47
CA GLU A 55 -3.02 -20.75 16.40
C GLU A 55 -4.46 -21.30 16.49
N LYS A 56 -5.42 -20.48 16.92
CA LYS A 56 -6.87 -20.68 16.82
C LYS A 56 -7.40 -20.93 15.40
N CYS A 57 -6.74 -20.42 14.36
CA CYS A 57 -7.11 -20.72 12.98
C CYS A 57 -6.81 -22.17 12.59
N ALA A 58 -5.93 -22.89 13.30
CA ALA A 58 -5.57 -24.28 12.96
C ALA A 58 -6.76 -25.26 13.05
N SER A 59 -7.74 -24.99 13.91
CA SER A 59 -8.96 -25.80 14.05
C SER A 59 -10.11 -25.35 13.14
N CYS A 60 -9.92 -24.32 12.31
CA CYS A 60 -10.96 -23.86 11.39
C CYS A 60 -10.97 -24.79 10.16
N PRO A 61 -12.11 -25.41 9.78
CA PRO A 61 -12.19 -26.29 8.60
C PRO A 61 -11.91 -25.57 7.27
N VAL A 62 -11.78 -24.24 7.28
CA VAL A 62 -11.37 -23.41 6.13
C VAL A 62 -9.98 -22.79 6.29
N SER A 63 -9.18 -23.25 7.26
CA SER A 63 -7.82 -22.76 7.53
C SER A 63 -6.87 -22.87 6.35
N SER A 64 -7.05 -23.91 5.52
CA SER A 64 -6.32 -24.11 4.26
C SER A 64 -6.57 -23.01 3.23
N TYR A 65 -7.67 -22.26 3.35
CA TYR A 65 -7.98 -21.11 2.50
C TYR A 65 -7.34 -19.81 3.00
N CYS A 66 -7.06 -19.71 4.30
CA CYS A 66 -6.37 -18.57 4.91
C CYS A 66 -4.84 -18.68 4.76
N HIS A 67 -4.32 -19.89 4.59
CA HIS A 67 -2.90 -20.18 4.39
C HIS A 67 -2.53 -20.29 2.90
N ASP A 68 -3.23 -19.56 2.02
CA ASP A 68 -2.77 -19.44 0.64
C ASP A 68 -1.64 -18.41 0.63
N ASP A 69 -0.42 -18.86 0.36
CA ASP A 69 0.82 -18.08 0.27
C ASP A 69 0.70 -16.85 -0.69
N SER A 70 -0.36 -16.77 -1.51
CA SER A 70 -0.74 -15.56 -2.27
C SER A 70 -1.26 -14.41 -1.40
N THR A 71 -1.46 -14.61 -0.10
CA THR A 71 -2.07 -13.63 0.82
C THR A 71 -1.08 -12.91 1.72
N ASN A 72 0.22 -12.87 1.39
CA ASN A 72 1.12 -11.94 2.06
C ASN A 72 0.89 -10.53 1.48
N PRO A 73 0.06 -9.67 2.09
CA PRO A 73 -0.32 -8.43 1.46
C PRO A 73 0.93 -7.55 1.51
N ARG A 74 1.47 -7.18 0.35
CA ARG A 74 2.57 -6.22 0.28
C ARG A 74 2.03 -4.86 0.73
N TYR A 75 2.20 -4.55 2.01
CA TYR A 75 1.85 -3.24 2.53
C TYR A 75 2.91 -2.25 2.07
N LEU A 76 2.49 -1.18 1.43
CA LEU A 76 3.37 -0.08 1.07
C LEU A 76 3.23 1.00 2.13
N THR A 77 4.34 1.52 2.60
CA THR A 77 4.35 2.67 3.51
C THR A 77 5.23 3.78 2.96
N LEU A 78 4.89 5.02 3.29
CA LEU A 78 5.68 6.18 2.92
C LEU A 78 6.98 6.23 3.70
N THR A 79 8.07 6.47 2.99
CA THR A 79 9.33 6.85 3.61
C THR A 79 9.24 8.30 4.13
N GLU A 80 10.25 8.73 4.88
CA GLU A 80 10.35 10.13 5.30
C GLU A 80 10.34 11.09 4.10
N LYS A 81 10.98 10.70 2.98
CA LYS A 81 10.98 11.47 1.73
C LYS A 81 9.57 11.55 1.12
N GLY A 82 8.82 10.45 1.13
CA GLY A 82 7.41 10.41 0.72
C GLY A 82 6.53 11.36 1.52
N ARG A 83 6.64 11.32 2.85
CA ARG A 83 5.88 12.20 3.74
C ARG A 83 6.26 13.67 3.57
N ARG A 84 7.56 13.98 3.43
CA ARG A 84 8.01 15.35 3.14
C ARG A 84 7.43 15.84 1.82
N TYR A 85 7.41 15.03 0.77
CA TYR A 85 6.81 15.41 -0.51
C TYR A 85 5.31 15.76 -0.38
N LEU A 86 4.56 15.00 0.42
CA LEU A 86 3.15 15.31 0.72
C LEU A 86 3.01 16.60 1.56
N GLY A 87 3.84 16.76 2.58
CA GLY A 87 3.84 17.92 3.49
C GLY A 87 4.34 19.22 2.86
N SER A 88 5.28 19.16 1.90
CA SER A 88 5.77 20.33 1.17
C SER A 88 4.72 20.94 0.24
N SER A 89 3.63 20.22 -0.07
CA SER A 89 2.48 20.74 -0.82
C SER A 89 1.30 21.15 0.08
N GLY A 90 1.49 21.17 1.41
CA GLY A 90 0.45 21.38 2.41
C GLY A 90 0.68 22.63 3.26
N MET A 91 0.88 23.78 2.62
CA MET A 91 0.63 25.12 3.21
C MET A 91 0.04 26.03 2.13
N ARG A 92 -1.22 25.77 1.77
CA ARG A 92 -2.16 26.84 1.46
C ARG A 92 -3.32 26.63 2.42
N ALA A 93 -3.36 27.48 3.43
CA ALA A 93 -4.52 27.72 4.24
C ALA A 93 -5.68 28.09 3.30
N GLU A 94 -6.84 27.48 3.51
CA GLU A 94 -8.11 28.08 3.12
C GLU A 94 -8.79 28.47 4.44
N GLU A 95 -9.23 29.72 4.47
CA GLU A 95 -9.61 30.57 5.59
C GLU A 95 -10.92 30.18 6.29
#